data_AF-R6ZRP1-F1
#
_entry.id   AF-R6ZRP1-F1
#
_cell.length_a   1.000
_cell.length_b   1.000
_cell.length_c   1.000
_cell.angle_alpha   90.00
_cell.angle_beta   90.00
_cell.angle_gamma   90.00
#
_symmetry.space_group_name_H-M   'P 1'
#
loop_
_entity.id
_entity.type
_entity.pdbx_description
1 polymer ?
#
loop_
_entity_poly.entity_id
_entity_poly.type
_entity_poly.pdbx_seq_one_letter_code
_entity_poly.pdbx_strand_id
1 'polypeptide(L)'
;MKNIILYVEILACIALLTACSKEELSSGSVDAIAGEVQFYGAIKKQSDILATTRATDEYITLNETGQDFGTFYIWMKVGSDNSFKSFFQPYKEAPGEQGNLVIDSEKQTDETERLNWCDETSYHTFYAWTQPSVKTGENDEITGGVKMNKTFQYGEQSSADLSGTVIYGTNKETDLEKFIITQKGPISYDEWGQDVALYFERPIAKITLEGITYIKSDGTFNENIKEATIQFPNMYSQATFTPLVDGIQNVLTGVPATKWITWNWDKEDDDSKSLYVHPFVLGLSSSDDKVDIQNDEGFFIVTVNVADPGSPEVNHSYVGTLNSLKLSSSSTSTERQKLNAGQCMRLYLIVRDGAGVGGGYKIVDWNEKGEQTLPQYRIPGVYNEEDAKRLLEALTNNTFPKGVEDLLVDNEINLFTHVDWSKVTTAINIPDDYTLKGNGYNVTLGENGSITGQQKNIYINGEYVEDSTSSNTGGEDSQP
;
A
#
# COMPACT_ATOMS: atom_id res chain seq x y z
N MET A 1 -44.59 58.20 -15.57
CA MET A 1 -44.00 58.79 -14.35
C MET A 1 -43.91 57.66 -13.33
N LYS A 2 -42.70 57.29 -12.89
CA LYS A 2 -42.29 56.74 -11.56
C LYS A 2 -43.42 56.21 -10.65
N ASN A 3 -43.38 55.08 -9.94
CA ASN A 3 -42.33 54.24 -9.35
C ASN A 3 -43.10 53.11 -8.57
N ILE A 4 -42.70 51.81 -8.63
CA ILE A 4 -41.99 51.03 -7.58
C ILE A 4 -42.88 50.13 -6.68
N ILE A 5 -42.66 48.79 -6.81
CA ILE A 5 -42.48 47.73 -5.77
C ILE A 5 -43.71 47.43 -4.87
N LEU A 6 -44.13 46.23 -4.48
CA LEU A 6 -43.75 44.79 -4.52
C LEU A 6 -44.58 44.20 -3.35
N TYR A 7 -44.80 42.89 -3.32
CA TYR A 7 -45.52 42.08 -2.31
C TYR A 7 -46.94 41.65 -2.68
N VAL A 8 -47.15 40.34 -2.48
CA VAL A 8 -48.35 39.52 -2.66
C VAL A 8 -48.40 38.77 -3.99
N GLU A 9 -47.47 37.84 -4.20
CA GLU A 9 -47.74 36.56 -4.87
C GLU A 9 -46.83 35.48 -4.26
N ILE A 10 -47.40 34.63 -3.41
CA ILE A 10 -47.11 33.19 -3.17
C ILE A 10 -48.03 32.81 -2.01
N LEU A 11 -49.28 32.49 -2.34
CA LEU A 11 -50.22 31.83 -1.44
C LEU A 11 -51.17 30.96 -2.27
N ALA A 12 -50.61 29.92 -2.87
CA ALA A 12 -51.36 28.82 -3.48
C ALA A 12 -50.43 27.60 -3.66
N CYS A 13 -50.38 26.74 -2.65
CA CYS A 13 -50.18 25.28 -2.76
C CYS A 13 -50.18 24.68 -1.33
N ILE A 14 -51.37 24.51 -0.77
CA ILE A 14 -51.64 23.61 0.36
C ILE A 14 -52.23 22.32 -0.20
N ALA A 15 -51.88 21.19 0.44
CA ALA A 15 -52.25 19.79 0.20
C ALA A 15 -51.35 19.10 -0.83
N LEU A 16 -50.43 18.21 -0.43
CA LEU A 16 -50.71 16.95 0.27
C LEU A 16 -49.72 16.69 1.43
N LEU A 17 -50.20 16.84 2.66
CA LEU A 17 -49.63 16.15 3.82
C LEU A 17 -50.33 14.80 3.91
N THR A 18 -49.73 13.75 3.35
CA THR A 18 -49.96 12.40 3.85
C THR A 18 -49.06 12.24 5.08
N ALA A 19 -49.70 12.25 6.25
CA ALA A 19 -49.12 11.72 7.45
C ALA A 19 -48.66 10.28 7.18
N CYS A 20 -47.36 10.01 7.17
CA CYS A 20 -46.89 8.66 7.40
C CYS A 20 -47.13 8.36 8.89
N SER A 21 -48.13 7.51 9.08
CA SER A 21 -48.56 6.95 10.35
C SER A 21 -47.39 6.34 11.11
N LYS A 22 -47.47 6.46 12.44
CA LYS A 22 -46.60 5.87 13.45
C LYS A 22 -46.81 4.35 13.60
N GLU A 23 -46.99 3.65 12.48
CA GLU A 23 -47.27 2.21 12.37
C GLU A 23 -46.46 1.62 11.19
N GLU A 24 -45.14 1.69 11.29
CA GLU A 24 -44.21 0.72 10.65
C GLU A 24 -43.15 0.22 11.65
N LEU A 25 -43.47 0.24 12.95
CA LEU A 25 -42.81 -0.63 13.93
C LEU A 25 -43.48 -2.02 13.86
N SER A 26 -43.35 -2.65 12.70
CA SER A 26 -43.66 -4.05 12.47
C SER A 26 -42.34 -4.75 12.24
N SER A 27 -41.77 -5.28 13.33
CA SER A 27 -40.85 -6.42 13.37
C SER A 27 -40.18 -6.77 12.02
N GLY A 28 -39.21 -5.96 11.62
CA GLY A 28 -38.27 -6.30 10.57
C GLY A 28 -36.98 -6.74 11.25
N SER A 29 -36.60 -8.00 11.04
CA SER A 29 -35.27 -8.50 11.34
C SER A 29 -34.19 -7.61 10.72
N VAL A 30 -33.08 -7.49 11.44
CA VAL A 30 -31.76 -6.99 11.00
C VAL A 30 -31.53 -7.30 9.51
N ASP A 31 -31.52 -6.28 8.66
CA ASP A 31 -31.22 -6.41 7.23
C ASP A 31 -30.69 -5.07 6.67
N ALA A 32 -29.77 -4.43 7.38
CA ALA A 32 -29.30 -3.09 7.04
C ALA A 32 -27.82 -2.82 7.35
N ILE A 33 -26.89 -3.70 6.95
CA ILE A 33 -25.50 -3.29 6.69
C ILE A 33 -24.93 -4.05 5.49
N ALA A 34 -25.34 -3.65 4.28
CA ALA A 34 -24.56 -3.85 3.05
C ALA A 34 -23.81 -2.54 2.73
N GLY A 35 -23.02 -2.08 3.71
CA GLY A 35 -22.27 -0.82 3.60
C GLY A 35 -21.06 -0.96 2.68
N GLU A 36 -20.59 0.17 2.15
CA GLU A 36 -19.36 0.26 1.37
C GLU A 36 -18.13 -0.15 2.19
N VAL A 37 -17.22 -0.90 1.59
CA VAL A 37 -15.89 -1.14 2.14
C VAL A 37 -15.02 0.10 1.89
N GLN A 38 -14.54 0.73 2.95
CA GLN A 38 -13.67 1.90 2.86
C GLN A 38 -12.20 1.45 2.87
N PHE A 39 -11.49 1.65 1.76
CA PHE A 39 -10.10 1.22 1.64
C PHE A 39 -9.11 2.33 1.97
N TYR A 40 -8.10 1.96 2.76
CA TYR A 40 -6.95 2.78 3.07
C TYR A 40 -5.66 2.07 2.67
N GLY A 41 -4.83 2.69 1.85
CA GLY A 41 -3.57 2.13 1.40
C GLY A 41 -2.35 2.74 2.11
N ALA A 42 -1.44 1.87 2.52
CA ALA A 42 -0.08 2.24 2.93
C ALA A 42 0.91 1.27 2.31
N ILE A 43 2.09 1.74 1.92
CA ILE A 43 3.17 0.92 1.39
C ILE A 43 4.22 0.67 2.49
N LYS A 44 4.72 -0.55 2.60
CA LYS A 44 5.77 -0.89 3.56
C LYS A 44 6.96 0.06 3.39
N LYS A 45 7.31 0.76 4.47
CA LYS A 45 8.55 1.52 4.56
C LYS A 45 9.67 0.50 4.59
N GLN A 46 10.60 0.65 3.67
CA GLN A 46 11.77 -0.20 3.65
C GLN A 46 12.93 0.80 3.86
N SER A 47 13.49 0.84 5.08
CA SER A 47 14.77 1.50 5.46
C SER A 47 15.39 0.99 6.79
N ASP A 48 16.66 0.54 6.70
CA ASP A 48 17.76 0.38 7.67
C ASP A 48 17.62 -0.53 8.92
N ILE A 49 18.25 -1.72 8.87
CA ILE A 49 18.75 -2.40 10.08
C ILE A 49 20.18 -1.93 10.34
N LEU A 50 20.33 -0.87 11.14
CA LEU A 50 21.54 -0.69 11.93
C LEU A 50 21.40 -1.49 13.22
N ALA A 51 22.42 -2.32 13.50
CA ALA A 51 22.48 -3.16 14.68
C ALA A 51 22.43 -2.29 15.96
N THR A 52 21.25 -2.11 16.56
CA THR A 52 20.92 -2.39 17.96
C THR A 52 19.53 -1.83 18.31
N THR A 53 18.72 -2.69 18.95
CA THR A 53 17.47 -2.44 19.70
C THR A 53 16.13 -2.21 18.97
N ARG A 54 15.35 -3.31 18.91
CA ARG A 54 13.89 -3.47 18.70
C ARG A 54 13.35 -3.20 17.28
N ALA A 55 12.75 -4.24 16.70
CA ALA A 55 12.08 -4.25 15.41
C ALA A 55 10.64 -3.73 15.51
N THR A 56 10.24 -2.85 14.58
CA THR A 56 8.84 -2.62 14.19
C THR A 56 8.81 -2.30 12.69
N ASP A 57 8.10 -3.10 11.89
CA ASP A 57 7.87 -2.85 10.46
C ASP A 57 7.09 -1.53 10.29
N GLU A 58 7.71 -0.51 9.68
CA GLU A 58 7.06 0.78 9.45
C GLU A 58 6.38 0.82 8.05
N TYR A 59 5.31 1.60 7.89
CA TYR A 59 4.58 1.81 6.62
C TYR A 59 4.47 3.31 6.32
N ILE A 60 4.43 3.70 5.05
CA ILE A 60 4.18 5.07 4.58
C ILE A 60 2.80 5.10 3.92
N THR A 61 1.93 6.05 4.27
CA THR A 61 0.64 6.19 3.58
C THR A 61 0.87 6.56 2.11
N LEU A 62 0.05 6.05 1.19
CA LEU A 62 0.31 6.18 -0.25
C LEU A 62 0.50 7.65 -0.70
N ASN A 63 -0.36 8.55 -0.24
CA ASN A 63 -0.33 9.97 -0.59
C ASN A 63 0.89 10.74 -0.03
N GLU A 64 1.60 10.18 0.96
CA GLU A 64 2.80 10.79 1.56
C GLU A 64 4.10 10.39 0.84
N THR A 65 4.03 9.38 -0.02
CA THR A 65 5.19 8.95 -0.81
C THR A 65 5.64 10.03 -1.80
N GLY A 66 4.69 10.83 -2.31
CA GLY A 66 4.89 11.74 -3.43
C GLY A 66 4.96 11.03 -4.79
N GLN A 67 4.66 9.73 -4.81
CA GLN A 67 4.65 8.90 -6.01
C GLN A 67 3.20 8.66 -6.45
N ASP A 68 2.93 8.84 -7.74
CA ASP A 68 1.65 8.43 -8.34
C ASP A 68 1.73 6.93 -8.68
N PHE A 69 0.97 6.10 -7.97
CA PHE A 69 0.86 4.66 -8.21
C PHE A 69 -0.20 4.31 -9.27
N GLY A 70 -1.01 5.27 -9.71
CA GLY A 70 -2.09 5.07 -10.66
C GLY A 70 -3.27 4.27 -10.08
N THR A 71 -3.82 3.36 -10.88
CA THR A 71 -5.00 2.57 -10.49
C THR A 71 -4.62 1.35 -9.67
N PHE A 72 -5.30 1.18 -8.54
CA PHE A 72 -5.33 0.01 -7.70
C PHE A 72 -6.49 -0.89 -8.13
N TYR A 73 -6.18 -2.11 -8.56
CA TYR A 73 -7.18 -3.10 -8.91
C TYR A 73 -7.44 -3.97 -7.68
N ILE A 74 -8.67 -3.93 -7.15
CA ILE A 74 -9.04 -4.64 -5.93
C ILE A 74 -9.99 -5.77 -6.28
N TRP A 75 -9.59 -6.99 -5.93
CA TRP A 75 -10.39 -8.20 -6.00
C TRP A 75 -10.86 -8.60 -4.61
N MET A 76 -12.17 -8.67 -4.41
CA MET A 76 -12.79 -9.12 -3.17
C MET A 76 -13.34 -10.53 -3.37
N LYS A 77 -12.87 -11.49 -2.56
CA LYS A 77 -13.41 -12.84 -2.48
C LYS A 77 -14.23 -12.96 -1.21
N VAL A 78 -15.46 -13.47 -1.32
CA VAL A 78 -16.38 -13.62 -0.18
C VAL A 78 -16.73 -15.09 0.00
N GLY A 79 -16.57 -15.61 1.21
CA GLY A 79 -16.84 -17.00 1.55
C GLY A 79 -15.59 -17.88 1.57
N SER A 80 -15.77 -19.19 1.38
CA SER A 80 -14.72 -20.20 1.53
C SER A 80 -14.29 -20.78 0.19
N ASP A 81 -13.16 -21.49 0.14
CA ASP A 81 -12.60 -22.06 -1.10
C ASP A 81 -13.56 -22.97 -1.87
N ASN A 82 -14.53 -23.58 -1.19
CA ASN A 82 -15.51 -24.49 -1.80
C ASN A 82 -16.79 -23.79 -2.28
N SER A 83 -17.01 -22.54 -1.91
CA SER A 83 -18.15 -21.72 -2.33
C SER A 83 -17.83 -20.26 -2.04
N PHE A 84 -17.43 -19.53 -3.08
CA PHE A 84 -17.12 -18.11 -2.98
C PHE A 84 -17.81 -17.29 -4.08
N LYS A 85 -18.06 -16.02 -3.76
CA LYS A 85 -18.34 -14.98 -4.74
C LYS A 85 -17.11 -14.12 -4.92
N SER A 86 -16.97 -13.48 -6.06
CA SER A 86 -15.85 -12.59 -6.33
C SER A 86 -16.33 -11.31 -6.97
N PHE A 87 -15.69 -10.20 -6.61
CA PHE A 87 -16.00 -8.87 -7.12
C PHE A 87 -14.69 -8.16 -7.45
N PHE A 88 -14.70 -7.33 -8.48
CA PHE A 88 -13.51 -6.66 -8.97
C PHE A 88 -13.80 -5.20 -9.29
N GLN A 89 -13.03 -4.27 -8.72
CA GLN A 89 -13.22 -2.84 -8.95
C GLN A 89 -11.89 -2.08 -9.03
N PRO A 90 -11.82 -0.99 -9.81
CA PRO A 90 -10.66 -0.11 -9.89
C PRO A 90 -10.78 1.06 -8.90
N TYR A 91 -9.70 1.33 -8.19
CA TYR A 91 -9.57 2.43 -7.23
C TYR A 91 -8.37 3.30 -7.57
N LYS A 92 -8.35 4.53 -7.06
CA LYS A 92 -7.22 5.45 -7.10
C LYS A 92 -7.11 6.19 -5.77
N GLU A 93 -5.96 6.81 -5.55
CA GLU A 93 -5.76 7.69 -4.40
C GLU A 93 -6.74 8.87 -4.44
N ALA A 94 -7.41 9.12 -3.32
CA ALA A 94 -8.28 10.27 -3.16
C ALA A 94 -7.43 11.56 -3.04
N PRO A 95 -7.71 12.60 -3.83
CA PRO A 95 -6.99 13.86 -3.72
C PRO A 95 -7.18 14.49 -2.33
N GLY A 96 -6.08 14.75 -1.62
CA GLY A 96 -6.10 15.50 -0.36
C GLY A 96 -6.52 14.73 0.89
N GLU A 97 -6.82 13.44 0.79
CA GLU A 97 -7.19 12.59 1.94
C GLU A 97 -6.15 11.47 2.15
N GLN A 98 -5.40 11.50 3.25
CA GLN A 98 -4.21 10.66 3.47
C GLN A 98 -4.43 9.16 3.23
N GLY A 99 -3.94 8.59 2.13
CA GLY A 99 -3.97 7.14 1.89
C GLY A 99 -5.35 6.57 1.55
N ASN A 100 -6.37 7.42 1.40
CA ASN A 100 -7.73 7.01 1.13
C ASN A 100 -7.86 6.54 -0.33
N LEU A 101 -8.57 5.43 -0.58
CA LEU A 101 -8.80 4.93 -1.94
C LEU A 101 -10.27 5.10 -2.33
N VAL A 102 -10.50 5.72 -3.49
CA VAL A 102 -11.83 5.94 -4.07
C VAL A 102 -11.93 5.27 -5.43
N ILE A 103 -13.16 5.00 -5.90
CA ILE A 103 -13.36 4.42 -7.23
C ILE A 103 -12.68 5.28 -8.30
N ASP A 104 -11.97 4.61 -9.20
CA ASP A 104 -11.37 5.27 -10.36
C ASP A 104 -12.45 5.53 -11.41
N SER A 105 -13.10 6.68 -11.27
CA SER A 105 -14.22 7.13 -12.12
C SER A 105 -13.87 7.31 -13.60
N GLU A 106 -12.58 7.37 -13.94
CA GLU A 106 -12.11 7.39 -15.34
C GLU A 106 -12.19 6.01 -15.98
N LYS A 107 -12.19 4.94 -15.17
CA LYS A 107 -12.27 3.55 -15.61
C LYS A 107 -13.62 2.92 -15.39
N GLN A 108 -14.34 3.32 -14.35
CA GLN A 108 -15.70 2.85 -14.06
C GLN A 108 -16.60 4.04 -13.71
N THR A 109 -17.62 4.28 -14.54
CA THR A 109 -18.53 5.42 -14.35
C THR A 109 -19.68 5.14 -13.42
N ASP A 110 -19.92 3.87 -13.09
CA ASP A 110 -20.99 3.48 -12.17
C ASP A 110 -20.47 3.42 -10.72
N GLU A 111 -20.69 4.50 -9.97
CA GLU A 111 -20.35 4.57 -8.54
C GLU A 111 -21.19 3.63 -7.66
N THR A 112 -22.28 3.05 -8.19
CA THR A 112 -23.13 2.11 -7.42
C THR A 112 -22.52 0.70 -7.33
N GLU A 113 -21.44 0.44 -8.06
CA GLU A 113 -20.76 -0.87 -8.05
C GLU A 113 -19.54 -0.92 -7.12
N ARG A 114 -19.41 -0.01 -6.15
CA ARG A 114 -18.38 -0.07 -5.09
C ARG A 114 -18.36 -1.44 -4.43
N LEU A 115 -17.19 -1.82 -3.92
CA LEU A 115 -17.09 -3.07 -3.15
C LEU A 115 -17.84 -2.85 -1.83
N ASN A 116 -18.89 -3.64 -1.62
CA ASN A 116 -19.70 -3.58 -0.41
C ASN A 116 -19.49 -4.86 0.41
N TRP A 117 -19.62 -4.73 1.73
CA TRP A 117 -19.76 -5.89 2.59
C TRP A 117 -20.99 -6.69 2.16
N CYS A 118 -20.85 -8.01 2.05
CA CYS A 118 -21.98 -8.85 1.63
C CYS A 118 -23.00 -9.02 2.76
N ASP A 119 -22.50 -9.17 3.98
CA ASP A 119 -23.22 -9.19 5.24
C ASP A 119 -22.20 -9.00 6.38
N GLU A 120 -22.70 -8.88 7.62
CA GLU A 120 -21.93 -8.62 8.84
C GLU A 120 -20.92 -9.73 9.19
N THR A 121 -21.22 -10.98 8.82
CA THR A 121 -20.59 -12.20 9.35
C THR A 121 -19.73 -12.96 8.33
N SER A 122 -19.97 -12.76 7.04
CA SER A 122 -19.23 -13.38 5.97
C SER A 122 -17.77 -12.94 6.02
N TYR A 123 -16.87 -13.87 5.71
CA TYR A 123 -15.45 -13.56 5.58
C TYR A 123 -15.13 -13.09 4.16
N HIS A 124 -14.37 -12.00 4.10
CA HIS A 124 -13.89 -11.34 2.90
C HIS A 124 -12.37 -11.36 2.88
N THR A 125 -11.81 -11.72 1.72
CA THR A 125 -10.38 -11.61 1.43
C THR A 125 -10.21 -10.64 0.26
N PHE A 126 -9.35 -9.65 0.47
CA PHE A 126 -9.04 -8.60 -0.48
C PHE A 126 -7.64 -8.82 -1.04
N TYR A 127 -7.54 -8.89 -2.36
CA TYR A 127 -6.27 -8.86 -3.10
C TYR A 127 -6.23 -7.55 -3.86
N ALA A 128 -5.16 -6.77 -3.72
CA ALA A 128 -5.02 -5.53 -4.47
C ALA A 128 -3.65 -5.41 -5.12
N TRP A 129 -3.60 -4.85 -6.32
CA TRP A 129 -2.37 -4.61 -7.06
C TRP A 129 -2.48 -3.44 -8.02
N THR A 130 -1.34 -2.83 -8.33
CA THR A 130 -1.19 -1.89 -9.46
C THR A 130 -0.76 -2.62 -10.73
N GLN A 131 -1.07 -2.06 -11.91
CA GLN A 131 -0.63 -2.61 -13.20
C GLN A 131 0.15 -1.57 -14.03
N PRO A 132 1.33 -1.11 -13.56
CA PRO A 132 2.13 -0.18 -14.33
C PRO A 132 2.62 -0.85 -15.61
N SER A 133 2.60 -0.12 -16.72
CA SER A 133 3.05 -0.64 -18.01
C SER A 133 3.49 0.48 -18.93
N VAL A 134 4.45 0.17 -19.78
CA VAL A 134 4.87 1.04 -20.88
C VAL A 134 4.37 0.44 -22.18
N LYS A 135 3.72 1.28 -23.00
CA LYS A 135 3.16 0.92 -24.29
C LYS A 135 3.94 1.58 -25.42
N THR A 136 4.18 0.86 -26.50
CA THR A 136 4.84 1.41 -27.68
C THR A 136 4.18 0.96 -28.98
N GLY A 137 4.40 1.73 -30.05
CA GLY A 137 3.86 1.46 -31.39
C GLY A 137 2.41 1.90 -31.58
N GLU A 138 1.87 1.66 -32.79
CA GLU A 138 0.53 2.10 -33.18
C GLU A 138 -0.61 1.29 -32.53
N ASN A 139 -0.30 0.12 -31.96
CA ASN A 139 -1.28 -0.80 -31.38
C ASN A 139 -1.31 -0.79 -29.85
N ASP A 140 -0.65 0.17 -29.19
CA ASP A 140 -0.58 0.26 -27.73
C ASP A 140 -0.10 -1.05 -27.06
N GLU A 141 0.84 -1.74 -27.71
CA GLU A 141 1.36 -3.01 -27.21
C GLU A 141 2.21 -2.76 -25.95
N ILE A 142 1.88 -3.47 -24.87
CA ILE A 142 2.67 -3.45 -23.63
C ILE A 142 4.00 -4.14 -23.89
N THR A 143 5.09 -3.36 -23.85
CA THR A 143 6.46 -3.82 -24.06
C THR A 143 7.25 -3.98 -22.76
N GLY A 144 6.76 -3.42 -21.66
CA GLY A 144 7.38 -3.54 -20.33
C GLY A 144 6.38 -3.30 -19.21
N GLY A 145 6.70 -3.81 -18.02
CA GLY A 145 5.82 -3.73 -16.84
C GLY A 145 4.85 -4.90 -16.74
N VAL A 146 3.65 -4.66 -16.22
CA VAL A 146 2.62 -5.66 -15.93
C VAL A 146 1.61 -5.74 -17.07
N LYS A 147 1.45 -6.94 -17.64
CA LYS A 147 0.46 -7.26 -18.68
C LYS A 147 -0.46 -8.38 -18.21
N MET A 148 -1.74 -8.08 -17.97
CA MET A 148 -2.73 -9.11 -17.64
C MET A 148 -3.15 -9.91 -18.87
N ASN A 149 -3.33 -11.22 -18.73
CA ASN A 149 -3.71 -12.11 -19.83
C ASN A 149 -5.16 -11.92 -20.29
N LYS A 150 -6.00 -11.34 -19.43
CA LYS A 150 -7.40 -11.06 -19.68
C LYS A 150 -7.75 -9.70 -19.09
N THR A 151 -8.65 -9.00 -19.77
CA THR A 151 -9.36 -7.85 -19.22
C THR A 151 -10.61 -8.36 -18.51
N PHE A 152 -10.79 -7.96 -17.27
CA PHE A 152 -11.98 -8.30 -16.49
C PHE A 152 -12.98 -7.15 -16.59
N GLN A 153 -14.26 -7.50 -16.63
CA GLN A 153 -15.31 -6.50 -16.38
C GLN A 153 -15.28 -6.16 -14.89
N TYR A 154 -15.67 -4.94 -14.54
CA TYR A 154 -15.84 -4.58 -13.13
C TYR A 154 -17.16 -5.15 -12.59
N GLY A 155 -17.26 -5.31 -11.27
CA GLY A 155 -18.40 -5.93 -10.60
C GLY A 155 -18.22 -7.43 -10.30
N GLU A 156 -19.31 -8.20 -10.27
CA GLU A 156 -19.30 -9.63 -9.92
C GLU A 156 -18.57 -10.49 -10.97
N GLN A 157 -17.71 -11.41 -10.49
CA GLN A 157 -16.83 -12.23 -11.30
C GLN A 157 -17.28 -13.70 -11.29
N SER A 158 -17.33 -14.30 -12.47
CA SER A 158 -17.72 -15.70 -12.68
C SER A 158 -16.52 -16.67 -12.79
N SER A 159 -15.29 -16.15 -12.82
CA SER A 159 -14.05 -16.94 -12.92
C SER A 159 -12.96 -16.30 -12.07
N ALA A 160 -12.16 -17.12 -11.41
CA ALA A 160 -10.98 -16.72 -10.65
C ALA A 160 -9.66 -16.94 -11.44
N ASP A 161 -9.73 -17.20 -12.75
CA ASP A 161 -8.54 -17.45 -13.59
C ASP A 161 -7.82 -16.14 -13.95
N LEU A 162 -7.23 -15.52 -12.94
CA LEU A 162 -6.54 -14.25 -13.03
C LEU A 162 -5.02 -14.49 -13.08
N SER A 163 -4.41 -14.18 -14.24
CA SER A 163 -2.97 -14.24 -14.43
C SER A 163 -2.48 -13.17 -15.40
N GLY A 164 -1.20 -12.88 -15.33
CA GLY A 164 -0.52 -11.96 -16.24
C GLY A 164 0.96 -12.29 -16.38
N THR A 165 1.68 -11.37 -17.00
CA THR A 165 3.13 -11.41 -17.20
C THR A 165 3.74 -10.11 -16.70
N VAL A 166 4.79 -10.21 -15.90
CA VAL A 166 5.67 -9.09 -15.55
C VAL A 166 6.88 -9.15 -16.46
N ILE A 167 7.16 -8.05 -17.15
CA ILE A 167 8.31 -7.87 -18.05
C ILE A 167 9.29 -6.92 -17.35
N TYR A 168 10.49 -7.43 -17.06
CA TYR A 168 11.54 -6.74 -16.31
C TYR A 168 12.40 -5.85 -17.20
N GLY A 169 13.04 -4.84 -16.61
CA GLY A 169 13.81 -3.83 -17.34
C GLY A 169 14.12 -2.61 -16.47
N THR A 170 14.48 -1.50 -17.09
CA THR A 170 14.64 -0.21 -16.39
C THR A 170 13.29 0.42 -16.05
N ASN A 171 13.27 1.46 -15.21
CA ASN A 171 12.00 2.10 -14.86
C ASN A 171 11.34 2.75 -16.08
N LYS A 172 12.11 3.43 -16.93
CA LYS A 172 11.62 4.04 -18.17
C LYS A 172 10.99 3.04 -19.14
N GLU A 173 11.47 1.81 -19.15
CA GLU A 173 10.96 0.74 -20.03
C GLU A 173 9.73 0.02 -19.45
N THR A 174 9.47 0.13 -18.14
CA THR A 174 8.54 -0.79 -17.46
C THR A 174 7.59 -0.13 -16.45
N ASP A 175 7.93 1.04 -15.92
CA ASP A 175 7.24 1.77 -14.84
C ASP A 175 7.06 0.93 -13.55
N LEU A 176 7.91 -0.09 -13.37
CA LEU A 176 7.81 -1.06 -12.28
C LEU A 176 8.11 -0.47 -10.88
N GLU A 177 8.62 0.75 -10.79
CA GLU A 177 8.68 1.49 -9.51
C GLU A 177 7.28 1.67 -8.90
N LYS A 178 6.21 1.64 -9.70
CA LYS A 178 4.83 1.71 -9.18
C LYS A 178 4.24 0.34 -8.85
N PHE A 179 4.95 -0.76 -9.11
CA PHE A 179 4.37 -2.09 -8.95
C PHE A 179 4.33 -2.51 -7.48
N ILE A 180 3.12 -2.53 -6.92
CA ILE A 180 2.83 -2.93 -5.56
C ILE A 180 1.63 -3.86 -5.48
N ILE A 181 1.63 -4.71 -4.46
CA ILE A 181 0.56 -5.69 -4.21
C ILE A 181 0.27 -5.83 -2.71
N THR A 182 -0.88 -6.37 -2.36
CA THR A 182 -1.23 -6.74 -0.99
C THR A 182 -2.31 -7.82 -0.97
N GLN A 183 -2.38 -8.52 0.17
CA GLN A 183 -3.46 -9.43 0.52
C GLN A 183 -3.88 -9.10 1.96
N LYS A 184 -5.19 -8.90 2.17
CA LYS A 184 -5.78 -8.67 3.49
C LYS A 184 -6.97 -9.60 3.66
N GLY A 185 -7.07 -10.23 4.82
CA GLY A 185 -8.14 -11.16 5.14
C GLY A 185 -7.66 -12.61 5.32
N PRO A 186 -8.58 -13.53 5.65
CA PRO A 186 -10.03 -13.31 5.77
C PRO A 186 -10.42 -12.40 6.95
N ILE A 187 -11.39 -11.49 6.74
CA ILE A 187 -11.97 -10.62 7.77
C ILE A 187 -13.48 -10.45 7.56
N SER A 188 -14.26 -10.18 8.60
CA SER A 188 -15.68 -9.82 8.50
C SER A 188 -15.94 -8.37 8.94
N TYR A 189 -17.12 -7.84 8.61
CA TYR A 189 -17.54 -6.51 9.05
C TYR A 189 -17.71 -6.45 10.56
N ASP A 190 -18.26 -7.49 11.22
CA ASP A 190 -18.40 -7.52 12.68
C ASP A 190 -17.06 -7.38 13.43
N GLU A 191 -15.98 -7.88 12.83
CA GLU A 191 -14.66 -7.84 13.43
C GLU A 191 -13.92 -6.52 13.17
N TRP A 192 -14.14 -5.91 12.00
CA TRP A 192 -13.31 -4.81 11.49
C TRP A 192 -14.06 -3.51 11.19
N GLY A 193 -15.39 -3.52 11.21
CA GLY A 193 -16.22 -2.40 10.75
C GLY A 193 -16.08 -2.14 9.25
N GLN A 194 -16.32 -0.89 8.84
CA GLN A 194 -16.32 -0.49 7.43
C GLN A 194 -14.92 -0.35 6.81
N ASP A 195 -13.90 -0.12 7.64
CA ASP A 195 -12.56 0.31 7.22
C ASP A 195 -11.61 -0.89 6.99
N VAL A 196 -10.98 -0.94 5.82
CA VAL A 196 -10.01 -1.97 5.45
C VAL A 196 -8.67 -1.34 5.07
N ALA A 197 -7.67 -1.54 5.94
CA ALA A 197 -6.30 -1.15 5.68
C ALA A 197 -5.58 -2.19 4.79
N LEU A 198 -5.06 -1.70 3.67
CA LEU A 198 -4.30 -2.41 2.63
C LEU A 198 -2.83 -2.04 2.73
N TYR A 199 -2.02 -3.00 3.18
CA TYR A 199 -0.59 -2.84 3.40
C TYR A 199 0.19 -3.40 2.19
N PHE A 200 0.61 -2.52 1.31
CA PHE A 200 1.25 -2.84 0.05
C PHE A 200 2.75 -3.13 0.21
N GLU A 201 3.22 -4.11 -0.55
CA GLU A 201 4.65 -4.42 -0.71
C GLU A 201 5.00 -4.56 -2.19
N ARG A 202 6.31 -4.49 -2.49
CA ARG A 202 6.81 -4.70 -3.85
C ARG A 202 7.10 -6.19 -4.05
N PRO A 203 6.49 -6.86 -5.05
CA PRO A 203 6.75 -8.28 -5.31
C PRO A 203 8.05 -8.53 -6.09
N ILE A 204 8.74 -7.47 -6.52
CA ILE A 204 9.96 -7.49 -7.34
C ILE A 204 11.17 -6.97 -6.56
N ALA A 205 12.38 -7.17 -7.10
CA ALA A 205 13.62 -6.65 -6.55
C ALA A 205 14.23 -5.56 -7.46
N LYS A 206 15.15 -4.77 -6.90
CA LYS A 206 15.85 -3.68 -7.60
C LYS A 206 17.37 -3.81 -7.48
N ILE A 207 18.09 -3.50 -8.55
CA ILE A 207 19.55 -3.35 -8.56
C ILE A 207 19.85 -1.94 -9.04
N THR A 208 20.56 -1.15 -8.25
CA THR A 208 21.00 0.21 -8.58
C THR A 208 22.51 0.24 -8.70
N LEU A 209 23.03 0.69 -9.84
CA LEU A 209 24.48 0.81 -10.04
C LEU A 209 24.91 2.24 -9.73
N GLU A 210 25.65 2.38 -8.63
CA GLU A 210 26.15 3.67 -8.12
C GLU A 210 27.37 4.17 -8.92
N GLY A 211 28.12 3.26 -9.53
CA GLY A 211 29.23 3.62 -10.39
C GLY A 211 30.10 2.44 -10.82
N ILE A 212 30.97 2.74 -11.77
CA ILE A 212 31.97 1.82 -12.31
C ILE A 212 33.33 2.50 -12.25
N THR A 213 34.28 1.84 -11.60
CA THR A 213 35.70 2.18 -11.68
C THR A 213 36.40 1.21 -12.61
N TYR A 214 37.06 1.75 -13.63
CA TYR A 214 37.86 0.99 -14.56
C TYR A 214 39.35 1.08 -14.20
N ILE A 215 40.06 -0.04 -14.16
CA ILE A 215 41.50 -0.14 -13.88
C ILE A 215 42.19 -0.73 -15.11
N LYS A 216 43.06 0.06 -15.72
CA LYS A 216 43.86 -0.32 -16.89
C LYS A 216 44.96 -1.31 -16.52
N SER A 217 45.50 -1.97 -17.54
CA SER A 217 46.63 -2.91 -17.40
C SER A 217 47.89 -2.29 -16.79
N ASP A 218 48.11 -0.97 -16.93
CA ASP A 218 49.21 -0.23 -16.33
C ASP A 218 48.96 0.18 -14.86
N GLY A 219 47.79 -0.16 -14.31
CA GLY A 219 47.37 0.16 -12.95
C GLY A 219 46.76 1.56 -12.78
N THR A 220 46.66 2.35 -13.84
CA THR A 220 45.89 3.60 -13.82
C THR A 220 44.40 3.30 -13.74
N PHE A 221 43.63 4.18 -13.11
CA PHE A 221 42.19 3.99 -12.94
C PHE A 221 41.39 5.17 -13.48
N ASN A 222 40.17 4.90 -13.92
CA ASN A 222 39.19 5.84 -14.41
C ASN A 222 37.86 5.62 -13.66
N GLU A 223 37.48 6.57 -12.82
CA GLU A 223 36.22 6.56 -12.05
C GLU A 223 35.08 7.31 -12.76
N ASN A 224 35.36 7.88 -13.94
CA ASN A 224 34.43 8.70 -14.71
C ASN A 224 33.71 7.91 -15.81
N ILE A 225 33.50 6.60 -15.62
CA ILE A 225 32.65 5.83 -16.52
C ILE A 225 31.23 6.36 -16.35
N LYS A 226 30.66 6.88 -17.45
CA LYS A 226 29.31 7.47 -17.47
C LYS A 226 28.28 6.50 -18.01
N GLU A 227 28.68 5.64 -18.94
CA GLU A 227 27.77 4.72 -19.61
C GLU A 227 28.39 3.33 -19.66
N ALA A 228 27.55 2.31 -19.57
CA ALA A 228 27.93 0.92 -19.73
C ALA A 228 26.74 0.07 -20.15
N THR A 229 27.00 -1.04 -20.82
CA THR A 229 26.00 -2.08 -21.05
C THR A 229 26.28 -3.26 -20.14
N ILE A 230 25.33 -3.62 -19.29
CA ILE A 230 25.38 -4.78 -18.41
C ILE A 230 24.36 -5.80 -18.91
N GLN A 231 24.80 -7.03 -19.13
CA GLN A 231 23.93 -8.13 -19.53
C GLN A 231 23.87 -9.14 -18.40
N PHE A 232 22.67 -9.60 -18.07
CA PHE A 232 22.42 -10.70 -17.15
C PHE A 232 21.81 -11.88 -17.94
N PRO A 233 22.64 -12.77 -18.49
CA PRO A 233 22.18 -13.83 -19.39
C PRO A 233 21.22 -14.82 -18.73
N ASN A 234 21.34 -15.01 -17.41
CA ASN A 234 20.61 -16.04 -16.68
C ASN A 234 19.41 -15.52 -15.90
N MET A 235 19.27 -14.20 -15.72
CA MET A 235 18.10 -13.60 -15.08
C MET A 235 16.88 -13.74 -15.97
N TYR A 236 15.73 -14.00 -15.35
CA TYR A 236 14.45 -14.00 -16.06
C TYR A 236 14.10 -12.58 -16.51
N SER A 237 13.86 -12.40 -17.81
CA SER A 237 13.29 -11.18 -18.37
C SER A 237 11.77 -11.11 -18.18
N GLN A 238 11.12 -12.23 -17.85
CA GLN A 238 9.69 -12.27 -17.55
C GLN A 238 9.34 -13.21 -16.39
N ALA A 239 8.23 -12.91 -15.71
CA ALA A 239 7.60 -13.79 -14.73
C ALA A 239 6.09 -13.88 -14.96
N THR A 240 5.50 -15.03 -14.65
CA THR A 240 4.04 -15.17 -14.52
C THR A 240 3.60 -14.48 -13.24
N PHE A 241 2.57 -13.64 -13.34
CA PHE A 241 1.92 -12.99 -12.21
C PHE A 241 0.57 -13.62 -11.91
N THR A 242 0.38 -14.06 -10.67
CA THR A 242 -0.86 -14.65 -10.18
C THR A 242 -1.26 -13.92 -8.90
N PRO A 243 -2.13 -12.90 -8.97
CA PRO A 243 -2.47 -12.07 -7.81
C PRO A 243 -3.34 -12.77 -6.75
N LEU A 244 -4.07 -13.84 -7.12
CA LEU A 244 -5.00 -14.54 -6.22
C LEU A 244 -4.34 -15.76 -5.56
N VAL A 245 -3.19 -15.56 -4.92
CA VAL A 245 -2.49 -16.61 -4.16
C VAL A 245 -2.13 -16.11 -2.78
N ASP A 246 -1.96 -17.05 -1.85
CA ASP A 246 -1.57 -16.70 -0.49
C ASP A 246 -0.10 -16.32 -0.40
N GLY A 247 0.17 -15.14 0.15
CA GLY A 247 1.51 -14.63 0.38
C GLY A 247 2.12 -13.93 -0.83
N ILE A 248 2.62 -12.71 -0.59
CA ILE A 248 3.22 -11.80 -1.57
C ILE A 248 4.40 -12.45 -2.31
N GLN A 249 5.18 -13.28 -1.64
CA GLN A 249 6.32 -14.01 -2.21
C GLN A 249 5.94 -15.05 -3.29
N ASN A 250 4.67 -15.47 -3.35
CA ASN A 250 4.21 -16.52 -4.27
C ASN A 250 3.56 -15.96 -5.53
N VAL A 251 3.34 -14.65 -5.61
CA VAL A 251 2.59 -14.03 -6.72
C VAL A 251 3.36 -14.02 -8.04
N LEU A 252 4.68 -14.17 -8.01
CA LEU A 252 5.55 -14.15 -9.19
C LEU A 252 6.30 -15.47 -9.32
N THR A 253 6.26 -16.04 -10.51
CA THR A 253 7.06 -17.21 -10.88
C THR A 253 7.85 -16.90 -12.14
N GLY A 254 9.19 -16.91 -12.07
CA GLY A 254 10.07 -16.69 -13.22
C GLY A 254 9.79 -17.66 -14.38
N VAL A 255 9.82 -17.16 -15.61
CA VAL A 255 9.55 -17.96 -16.82
C VAL A 255 10.87 -18.47 -17.41
N PRO A 256 11.17 -19.78 -17.36
CA PRO A 256 12.49 -20.29 -17.76
C PRO A 256 12.87 -20.08 -19.22
N ALA A 257 11.88 -19.97 -20.11
CA ALA A 257 12.09 -19.71 -21.53
C ALA A 257 12.47 -18.26 -21.84
N THR A 258 12.31 -17.34 -20.89
CA THR A 258 12.55 -15.90 -21.05
C THR A 258 13.65 -15.47 -20.10
N LYS A 259 14.88 -15.88 -20.41
CA LYS A 259 16.08 -15.35 -19.76
C LYS A 259 16.68 -14.23 -20.61
N TRP A 260 17.73 -13.61 -20.10
CA TRP A 260 18.50 -12.54 -20.73
C TRP A 260 17.89 -11.15 -20.54
N ILE A 261 18.50 -10.36 -19.65
CA ILE A 261 18.24 -8.92 -19.52
C ILE A 261 19.46 -8.15 -20.02
N THR A 262 19.23 -7.11 -20.83
CA THR A 262 20.25 -6.14 -21.20
C THR A 262 19.90 -4.81 -20.56
N TRP A 263 20.85 -4.24 -19.82
CA TRP A 263 20.72 -3.00 -19.10
C TRP A 263 21.73 -1.99 -19.64
N ASN A 264 21.23 -0.95 -20.29
CA ASN A 264 22.04 0.19 -20.70
C ASN A 264 22.03 1.19 -19.54
N TRP A 265 23.11 1.21 -18.77
CA TRP A 265 23.28 2.08 -17.63
C TRP A 265 23.89 3.41 -18.08
N ASP A 266 23.30 4.50 -17.62
CA ASP A 266 23.82 5.87 -17.71
C ASP A 266 23.80 6.50 -16.31
N LYS A 267 24.96 6.97 -15.87
CA LYS A 267 25.18 7.59 -14.56
C LYS A 267 24.36 8.87 -14.37
N GLU A 268 24.00 9.56 -15.44
CA GLU A 268 23.29 10.85 -15.39
C GLU A 268 21.77 10.70 -15.60
N ASP A 269 21.29 9.55 -16.09
CA ASP A 269 19.86 9.25 -16.27
C ASP A 269 19.32 8.40 -15.11
N ASP A 270 18.54 9.03 -14.22
CA ASP A 270 17.97 8.40 -13.03
C ASP A 270 17.13 7.15 -13.34
N ASP A 271 16.44 7.09 -14.48
CA ASP A 271 15.64 5.91 -14.85
C ASP A 271 16.51 4.74 -15.28
N SER A 272 17.73 5.01 -15.75
CA SER A 272 18.69 4.02 -16.20
C SER A 272 19.65 3.55 -15.09
N LYS A 273 19.65 4.23 -13.93
CA LYS A 273 20.48 3.84 -12.77
C LYS A 273 20.02 2.56 -12.10
N SER A 274 18.78 2.16 -12.31
CA SER A 274 18.18 1.01 -11.66
C SER A 274 17.57 0.02 -12.64
N LEU A 275 17.82 -1.25 -12.36
CA LEU A 275 17.22 -2.39 -13.04
C LEU A 275 16.26 -3.11 -12.09
N TYR A 276 15.05 -3.37 -12.57
CA TYR A 276 13.98 -4.06 -11.85
C TYR A 276 13.99 -5.51 -12.29
N VAL A 277 14.07 -6.44 -11.34
CA VAL A 277 14.33 -7.85 -11.62
C VAL A 277 13.43 -8.76 -10.78
N HIS A 278 13.29 -10.01 -11.24
CA HIS A 278 12.72 -11.06 -10.41
C HIS A 278 13.61 -11.30 -9.18
N PRO A 279 13.05 -11.47 -7.96
CA PRO A 279 13.83 -11.89 -6.79
C PRO A 279 14.61 -13.17 -7.08
N PHE A 280 15.87 -13.23 -6.65
CA PHE A 280 16.79 -14.28 -7.10
C PHE A 280 17.85 -14.64 -6.06
N VAL A 281 18.50 -15.79 -6.27
CA VAL A 281 19.51 -16.33 -5.36
C VAL A 281 20.92 -15.93 -5.81
N LEU A 282 21.69 -15.36 -4.90
CA LEU A 282 23.11 -15.04 -5.04
C LEU A 282 23.95 -16.26 -4.62
N GLY A 283 23.88 -17.34 -5.39
CA GLY A 283 24.63 -18.59 -5.13
C GLY A 283 24.47 -19.23 -3.74
N LEU A 284 25.45 -20.05 -3.36
CA LEU A 284 25.53 -20.75 -2.07
C LEU A 284 26.69 -20.14 -1.25
N SER A 285 26.71 -20.33 0.07
CA SER A 285 27.79 -19.85 0.94
C SER A 285 28.87 -20.92 1.20
N SER A 286 28.78 -22.08 0.52
CA SER A 286 29.64 -23.22 0.79
C SER A 286 30.93 -23.18 -0.03
N SER A 287 32.05 -23.51 0.63
CA SER A 287 33.40 -23.51 0.05
C SER A 287 33.62 -24.50 -1.11
N ASP A 288 32.62 -25.28 -1.51
CA ASP A 288 32.67 -26.25 -2.62
C ASP A 288 31.89 -25.79 -3.88
N ASP A 289 31.52 -24.49 -3.93
CA ASP A 289 30.63 -23.93 -4.94
C ASP A 289 31.20 -23.93 -6.36
N LYS A 290 30.94 -25.02 -7.07
CA LYS A 290 30.69 -24.98 -8.51
C LYS A 290 29.20 -24.76 -8.74
N VAL A 291 28.68 -23.57 -8.44
CA VAL A 291 27.43 -23.16 -9.11
C VAL A 291 27.78 -23.13 -10.60
N ASP A 292 27.12 -23.96 -11.40
CA ASP A 292 27.29 -23.92 -12.85
C ASP A 292 26.95 -22.51 -13.30
N ILE A 293 27.91 -21.82 -13.92
CA ILE A 293 27.77 -20.43 -14.36
C ILE A 293 26.58 -20.23 -15.30
N GLN A 294 26.08 -21.32 -15.92
CA GLN A 294 24.87 -21.33 -16.76
C GLN A 294 23.56 -21.20 -15.95
N ASN A 295 23.61 -21.43 -14.63
CA ASN A 295 22.47 -21.38 -13.73
C ASN A 295 22.60 -20.27 -12.67
N ASP A 296 23.68 -19.51 -12.69
CA ASP A 296 23.88 -18.38 -11.79
C ASP A 296 23.14 -17.15 -12.32
N GLU A 297 22.00 -16.82 -11.72
CA GLU A 297 21.21 -15.62 -12.03
C GLU A 297 22.01 -14.33 -11.80
N GLY A 298 23.00 -14.36 -10.90
CA GLY A 298 23.90 -13.26 -10.65
C GLY A 298 25.08 -13.16 -11.63
N PHE A 299 25.20 -14.05 -12.63
CA PHE A 299 26.23 -13.93 -13.68
C PHE A 299 25.92 -12.75 -14.61
N PHE A 300 26.94 -11.94 -14.90
CA PHE A 300 26.80 -10.78 -15.77
C PHE A 300 28.01 -10.52 -16.65
N ILE A 301 27.76 -9.78 -17.73
CA ILE A 301 28.75 -9.26 -18.67
C ILE A 301 28.63 -7.74 -18.65
N VAL A 302 29.70 -7.03 -18.30
CA VAL A 302 29.76 -5.57 -18.36
C VAL A 302 30.62 -5.14 -19.54
N THR A 303 30.08 -4.27 -20.38
CA THR A 303 30.79 -3.65 -21.50
C THR A 303 30.91 -2.16 -21.24
N VAL A 304 32.15 -1.68 -21.19
CA VAL A 304 32.49 -0.26 -20.99
C VAL A 304 33.20 0.27 -22.22
N ASN A 305 32.88 1.51 -22.61
CA ASN A 305 33.58 2.20 -23.68
C ASN A 305 34.70 3.05 -23.07
N VAL A 306 35.96 2.71 -23.34
CA VAL A 306 37.13 3.37 -22.74
C VAL A 306 38.21 3.60 -23.78
N ALA A 307 38.90 4.74 -23.70
CA ALA A 307 40.06 5.01 -24.52
C ALA A 307 41.32 4.42 -23.90
N ASP A 308 42.02 3.58 -24.68
CA ASP A 308 43.39 3.20 -24.39
C ASP A 308 44.36 4.37 -24.64
N PRO A 309 45.50 4.45 -23.92
CA PRO A 309 46.47 5.52 -24.14
C PRO A 309 46.94 5.56 -25.60
N GLY A 310 46.59 6.63 -26.32
CA GLY A 310 46.96 6.83 -27.72
C GLY A 310 46.03 6.17 -28.75
N SER A 311 44.89 5.61 -28.32
CA SER A 311 43.89 4.96 -29.17
C SER A 311 42.52 5.66 -29.07
N PRO A 312 41.64 5.51 -30.08
CA PRO A 312 40.24 5.88 -29.94
C PRO A 312 39.57 5.05 -28.83
N GLU A 313 38.39 5.47 -28.41
CA GLU A 313 37.55 4.69 -27.50
C GLU A 313 37.17 3.34 -28.13
N VAL A 314 37.30 2.28 -27.34
CA VAL A 314 36.96 0.90 -27.72
C VAL A 314 36.06 0.30 -26.65
N ASN A 315 35.17 -0.60 -27.05
CA ASN A 315 34.37 -1.39 -26.13
C ASN A 315 35.19 -2.53 -25.54
N HIS A 316 35.29 -2.57 -24.22
CA HIS A 316 35.90 -3.66 -23.48
C HIS A 316 34.83 -4.40 -22.69
N SER A 317 34.77 -5.72 -22.82
CA SER A 317 33.80 -6.58 -22.13
C SER A 317 34.47 -7.43 -21.06
N TYR A 318 33.80 -7.52 -19.91
CA TYR A 318 34.29 -8.24 -18.75
C TYR A 318 33.15 -9.06 -18.15
N VAL A 319 33.48 -10.18 -17.55
CA VAL A 319 32.50 -11.09 -16.94
C VAL A 319 32.66 -11.09 -15.43
N GLY A 320 31.55 -11.21 -14.73
CA GLY A 320 31.51 -11.24 -13.27
C GLY A 320 30.33 -12.06 -12.76
N THR A 321 30.33 -12.32 -11.45
CA THR A 321 29.19 -12.91 -10.76
C THR A 321 28.95 -12.20 -9.44
N LEU A 322 27.68 -11.90 -9.15
CA LEU A 322 27.26 -11.36 -7.87
C LEU A 322 27.47 -12.37 -6.72
N ASN A 323 27.55 -13.67 -6.99
CA ASN A 323 27.85 -14.71 -6.00
C ASN A 323 29.26 -14.55 -5.38
N SER A 324 30.22 -14.03 -6.14
CA SER A 324 31.59 -13.80 -5.63
C SER A 324 31.69 -12.65 -4.63
N LEU A 325 30.64 -11.83 -4.55
CA LEU A 325 30.58 -10.65 -3.70
C LEU A 325 30.01 -11.10 -2.35
N LYS A 326 30.87 -11.39 -1.36
CA LYS A 326 30.43 -11.88 -0.04
C LYS A 326 29.51 -10.87 0.66
N LEU A 327 28.22 -11.22 0.90
CA LEU A 327 27.42 -10.56 1.94
C LEU A 327 28.08 -10.89 3.30
N SER A 328 28.66 -9.91 4.00
CA SER A 328 29.13 -10.07 5.40
C SER A 328 27.95 -9.81 6.35
N SER A 329 27.74 -10.41 7.54
CA SER A 329 28.47 -11.40 8.35
C SER A 329 27.52 -11.96 9.42
N SER A 330 27.16 -13.25 9.34
CA SER A 330 26.99 -14.05 10.55
C SER A 330 27.57 -15.42 10.28
N SER A 331 28.74 -15.65 10.86
CA SER A 331 29.40 -16.95 10.91
C SER A 331 28.40 -18.05 11.31
N THR A 332 28.35 -19.11 10.49
CA THR A 332 27.79 -20.47 10.70
C THR A 332 26.56 -20.92 9.89
N SER A 333 25.87 -20.08 9.12
CA SER A 333 24.72 -20.54 8.33
C SER A 333 25.06 -20.90 6.88
N THR A 334 24.68 -22.10 6.45
CA THR A 334 24.69 -22.61 5.07
C THR A 334 23.58 -21.99 4.21
N GLU A 335 23.13 -20.79 4.53
CA GLU A 335 21.99 -20.16 3.88
C GLU A 335 22.41 -19.56 2.53
N ARG A 336 21.59 -19.84 1.51
CA ARG A 336 21.69 -19.19 0.20
C ARG A 336 21.49 -17.69 0.37
N GLN A 337 22.44 -16.90 -0.12
CA GLN A 337 22.29 -15.45 -0.17
C GLN A 337 21.23 -15.10 -1.22
N LYS A 338 20.36 -14.12 -0.95
CA LYS A 338 19.23 -13.79 -1.84
C LYS A 338 19.01 -12.30 -1.90
N LEU A 339 18.56 -11.82 -3.06
CA LEU A 339 17.90 -10.53 -3.19
C LEU A 339 16.39 -10.78 -3.19
N ASN A 340 15.71 -10.43 -2.11
CA ASN A 340 14.29 -10.69 -1.94
C ASN A 340 13.42 -9.60 -2.57
N ALA A 341 12.12 -9.89 -2.71
CA ALA A 341 11.11 -8.90 -3.07
C ALA A 341 11.17 -7.69 -2.13
N GLY A 342 11.04 -6.48 -2.68
CA GLY A 342 11.16 -5.21 -1.96
C GLY A 342 12.60 -4.77 -1.63
N GLN A 343 13.62 -5.59 -1.88
CA GLN A 343 15.00 -5.19 -1.60
C GLN A 343 15.66 -4.50 -2.78
N CYS A 344 16.56 -3.55 -2.47
CA CYS A 344 17.39 -2.84 -3.45
C CYS A 344 18.88 -3.13 -3.23
N MET A 345 19.55 -3.74 -4.20
CA MET A 345 21.00 -3.88 -4.21
C MET A 345 21.65 -2.61 -4.77
N ARG A 346 22.40 -1.85 -3.97
CA ARG A 346 23.32 -0.82 -4.47
C ARG A 346 24.66 -1.45 -4.81
N LEU A 347 24.99 -1.43 -6.09
CA LEU A 347 26.18 -2.07 -6.65
C LEU A 347 27.20 -1.01 -7.05
N TYR A 348 28.47 -1.30 -6.80
CA TYR A 348 29.60 -0.56 -7.32
C TYR A 348 30.58 -1.54 -7.97
N LEU A 349 30.89 -1.32 -9.24
CA LEU A 349 31.72 -2.24 -10.02
C LEU A 349 33.16 -1.72 -10.15
N ILE A 350 34.12 -2.63 -10.03
CA ILE A 350 35.53 -2.39 -10.31
C ILE A 350 35.95 -3.34 -11.45
N VAL A 351 36.16 -2.78 -12.62
CA VAL A 351 36.52 -3.53 -13.83
C VAL A 351 38.03 -3.42 -14.04
N ARG A 352 38.76 -4.53 -14.21
CA ARG A 352 40.22 -4.53 -14.35
C ARG A 352 40.71 -5.35 -15.55
N ASP A 353 41.58 -4.74 -16.35
CA ASP A 353 42.29 -5.46 -17.42
C ASP A 353 43.12 -6.63 -16.89
N GLY A 354 43.03 -7.78 -17.56
CA GLY A 354 43.80 -8.99 -17.22
C GLY A 354 43.37 -9.73 -15.95
N ALA A 355 42.42 -9.19 -15.18
CA ALA A 355 41.94 -9.79 -13.92
C ALA A 355 40.41 -9.94 -13.82
N GLY A 356 39.64 -9.40 -14.78
CA GLY A 356 38.16 -9.53 -14.83
C GLY A 356 37.43 -8.44 -14.04
N VAL A 357 36.23 -8.75 -13.54
CA VAL A 357 35.42 -7.83 -12.72
C VAL A 357 35.53 -8.18 -11.23
N GLY A 358 35.78 -7.17 -10.40
CA GLY A 358 35.54 -7.19 -8.95
C GLY A 358 34.44 -6.19 -8.58
N GLY A 359 33.84 -6.28 -7.39
CA GLY A 359 32.76 -5.38 -7.00
C GLY A 359 32.63 -5.21 -5.49
N GLY A 360 32.01 -4.11 -5.08
CA GLY A 360 31.52 -3.86 -3.72
C GLY A 360 30.04 -3.52 -3.80
N TYR A 361 29.26 -3.85 -2.78
CA TYR A 361 27.82 -3.60 -2.79
C TYR A 361 27.26 -3.46 -1.38
N LYS A 362 26.09 -2.83 -1.30
CA LYS A 362 25.27 -2.71 -0.09
C LYS A 362 23.85 -3.12 -0.48
N ILE A 363 23.28 -4.14 0.16
CA ILE A 363 21.82 -4.32 0.09
C ILE A 363 21.21 -3.31 1.05
N VAL A 364 20.39 -2.44 0.49
CA VAL A 364 19.57 -1.50 1.24
C VAL A 364 18.12 -1.78 0.93
N ASP A 365 17.28 -1.17 1.72
CA ASP A 365 15.91 -1.04 1.35
C ASP A 365 15.71 0.05 0.28
N TRP A 366 14.52 0.04 -0.32
CA TRP A 366 14.25 0.73 -1.57
C TRP A 366 14.20 2.27 -1.46
N ASN A 367 13.84 2.85 -0.29
CA ASN A 367 13.64 4.30 -0.11
C ASN A 367 14.73 4.98 0.76
N GLU A 368 15.08 6.24 0.45
CA GLU A 368 16.16 7.03 1.10
C GLU A 368 15.70 8.04 2.17
N LYS A 369 14.39 8.19 2.43
CA LYS A 369 13.89 9.23 3.37
C LYS A 369 14.04 8.78 4.83
N GLY A 370 14.60 9.67 5.66
CA GLY A 370 14.92 9.42 7.07
C GLY A 370 13.71 9.12 7.97
N GLU A 371 14.00 8.52 9.13
CA GLU A 371 13.05 8.13 10.16
C GLU A 371 12.11 9.27 10.56
N GLN A 372 10.81 9.01 10.44
CA GLN A 372 9.76 9.79 11.09
C GLN A 372 8.87 8.80 11.83
N THR A 373 8.68 9.04 13.12
CA THR A 373 7.74 8.29 13.95
C THR A 373 6.34 8.75 13.56
N LEU A 374 5.59 7.86 12.91
CA LEU A 374 4.18 8.07 12.66
C LEU A 374 3.36 7.48 13.82
N PRO A 375 2.23 8.09 14.20
CA PRO A 375 1.26 7.46 15.09
C PRO A 375 0.76 6.16 14.44
N GLN A 376 0.55 5.13 15.25
CA GLN A 376 0.28 3.76 14.83
C GLN A 376 -1.04 3.57 14.05
N TYR A 377 -1.82 4.66 13.86
CA TYR A 377 -3.14 4.64 13.21
C TYR A 377 -3.46 5.95 12.47
N ARG A 378 -4.36 5.85 11.46
CA ARG A 378 -4.80 6.89 10.49
C ARG A 378 -5.06 8.26 11.10
N ILE A 379 -5.77 8.26 12.23
CA ILE A 379 -6.34 9.40 12.95
C ILE A 379 -6.24 8.98 14.42
N PRO A 380 -5.62 9.76 15.32
CA PRO A 380 -5.74 9.56 16.76
C PRO A 380 -7.16 9.09 17.17
N GLY A 381 -7.23 7.93 17.83
CA GLY A 381 -8.52 7.29 18.17
C GLY A 381 -8.34 6.02 18.99
N VAL A 382 -9.46 5.39 19.35
CA VAL A 382 -9.49 4.17 20.16
C VAL A 382 -9.54 2.94 19.25
N TYR A 383 -8.47 2.14 19.25
CA TYR A 383 -8.32 0.97 18.37
C TYR A 383 -8.32 -0.38 19.10
N ASN A 384 -8.12 -0.37 20.42
CA ASN A 384 -8.08 -1.57 21.24
C ASN A 384 -8.60 -1.31 22.66
N GLU A 385 -8.69 -2.37 23.46
CA GLU A 385 -9.20 -2.31 24.84
C GLU A 385 -8.30 -1.46 25.77
N GLU A 386 -6.98 -1.42 25.53
CA GLU A 386 -6.06 -0.61 26.34
C GLU A 386 -6.30 0.90 26.11
N ASP A 387 -6.49 1.32 24.85
CA ASP A 387 -6.87 2.69 24.50
C ASP A 387 -8.22 3.08 25.10
N ALA A 388 -9.19 2.17 25.01
CA ALA A 388 -10.54 2.37 25.56
C ALA A 388 -10.50 2.53 27.09
N LYS A 389 -9.62 1.79 27.77
CA LYS A 389 -9.43 1.92 29.21
C LYS A 389 -8.77 3.24 29.58
N ARG A 390 -7.72 3.66 28.85
CA ARG A 390 -7.06 4.96 29.05
C ARG A 390 -8.05 6.11 28.87
N LEU A 391 -8.88 6.05 27.83
CA LEU A 391 -9.93 7.03 27.58
C LEU A 391 -10.94 7.08 28.73
N LEU A 392 -11.43 5.93 29.19
CA LEU A 392 -12.37 5.86 30.31
C LEU A 392 -11.80 6.46 31.59
N GLU A 393 -10.53 6.16 31.90
CA GLU A 393 -9.84 6.71 33.07
C GLU A 393 -9.71 8.24 32.98
N ALA A 394 -9.38 8.78 31.81
CA ALA A 394 -9.26 10.22 31.60
C ALA A 394 -10.61 10.95 31.72
N LEU A 395 -11.68 10.38 31.17
CA LEU A 395 -13.05 10.93 31.25
C LEU A 395 -13.62 10.85 32.68
N THR A 396 -13.40 9.75 33.39
CA THR A 396 -13.97 9.54 34.74
C THR A 396 -13.23 10.36 35.81
N ASN A 397 -11.92 10.57 35.66
CA ASN A 397 -11.12 11.33 36.61
C ASN A 397 -11.12 12.85 36.35
N ASN A 398 -11.87 13.34 35.36
CA ASN A 398 -11.85 14.74 34.90
C ASN A 398 -10.43 15.24 34.58
N THR A 399 -9.55 14.36 34.09
CA THR A 399 -8.21 14.73 33.66
C THR A 399 -8.10 14.90 32.15
N PHE A 400 -9.15 14.58 31.39
CA PHE A 400 -9.21 14.74 29.94
C PHE A 400 -8.86 16.18 29.50
N PRO A 401 -8.04 16.37 28.42
CA PRO A 401 -7.49 15.34 27.53
C PRO A 401 -6.16 14.72 28.01
N LYS A 402 -5.70 15.00 29.23
CA LYS A 402 -4.38 14.59 29.70
C LYS A 402 -4.22 13.07 29.78
N GLY A 403 -3.19 12.54 29.12
CA GLY A 403 -2.86 11.12 29.05
C GLY A 403 -3.54 10.36 27.91
N VAL A 404 -4.32 11.04 27.08
CA VAL A 404 -5.02 10.50 25.90
C VAL A 404 -4.99 11.46 24.72
N GLU A 405 -4.09 12.45 24.72
CA GLU A 405 -3.95 13.44 23.65
C GLU A 405 -3.61 12.78 22.30
N ASP A 406 -2.94 11.62 22.34
CA ASP A 406 -2.62 10.75 21.20
C ASP A 406 -3.83 10.02 20.61
N LEU A 407 -5.01 10.11 21.24
CA LEU A 407 -6.27 9.51 20.79
C LEU A 407 -7.26 10.54 20.22
N LEU A 408 -6.87 11.83 20.12
CA LEU A 408 -7.75 12.93 19.74
C LEU A 408 -7.38 13.55 18.40
N VAL A 409 -8.39 13.81 17.57
CA VAL A 409 -8.24 14.64 16.37
C VAL A 409 -9.11 15.86 16.51
N ASP A 410 -8.45 17.03 16.61
CA ASP A 410 -9.09 18.28 16.97
C ASP A 410 -9.97 18.12 18.23
N ASN A 411 -11.28 18.19 18.06
CA ASN A 411 -12.30 18.07 19.08
C ASN A 411 -13.07 16.74 18.99
N GLU A 412 -12.49 15.72 18.36
CA GLU A 412 -13.17 14.44 18.10
C GLU A 412 -12.45 13.27 18.79
N ILE A 413 -13.26 12.40 19.39
CA ILE A 413 -12.85 11.11 19.95
C ILE A 413 -13.40 10.04 19.02
N ASN A 414 -12.54 9.42 18.22
CA ASN A 414 -12.95 8.42 17.23
C ASN A 414 -12.83 7.00 17.80
N LEU A 415 -13.90 6.22 17.69
CA LEU A 415 -13.86 4.78 17.95
C LEU A 415 -13.63 4.02 16.65
N PHE A 416 -12.71 3.06 16.68
CA PHE A 416 -12.42 2.14 15.57
C PHE A 416 -12.49 0.67 16.00
N THR A 417 -13.11 0.43 17.16
CA THR A 417 -13.35 -0.91 17.69
C THR A 417 -14.53 -0.88 18.65
N HIS A 418 -15.11 -2.06 18.91
CA HIS A 418 -16.09 -2.23 19.97
C HIS A 418 -15.44 -2.01 21.34
N VAL A 419 -16.10 -1.24 22.19
CA VAL A 419 -15.59 -0.88 23.51
C VAL A 419 -16.39 -1.61 24.60
N ASP A 420 -15.70 -2.38 25.44
CA ASP A 420 -16.31 -2.99 26.62
C ASP A 420 -16.06 -2.14 27.87
N TRP A 421 -17.09 -1.36 28.23
CA TRP A 421 -17.20 -0.65 29.50
C TRP A 421 -18.36 -1.22 30.35
N SER A 422 -18.65 -2.51 30.23
CA SER A 422 -19.74 -3.21 30.94
C SER A 422 -19.68 -3.10 32.47
N LYS A 423 -18.52 -2.71 33.02
CA LYS A 423 -18.34 -2.45 34.46
C LYS A 423 -18.73 -1.04 34.89
N VAL A 424 -19.00 -0.14 33.94
CA VAL A 424 -19.38 1.25 34.21
C VAL A 424 -20.89 1.33 34.41
N THR A 425 -21.30 1.67 35.63
CA THR A 425 -22.73 1.77 36.03
C THR A 425 -23.16 3.22 36.28
N THR A 426 -22.31 4.19 35.94
CA THR A 426 -22.53 5.63 36.13
C THR A 426 -22.43 6.39 34.81
N ALA A 427 -22.88 7.64 34.77
CA ALA A 427 -22.77 8.48 33.59
C ALA A 427 -21.30 8.85 33.29
N ILE A 428 -20.88 8.65 32.04
CA ILE A 428 -19.63 9.16 31.47
C ILE A 428 -19.98 10.44 30.71
N ASN A 429 -19.38 11.56 31.09
CA ASN A 429 -19.63 12.83 30.41
C ASN A 429 -18.55 13.13 29.38
N ILE A 430 -18.93 13.29 28.11
CA ILE A 430 -18.07 13.81 27.07
C ILE A 430 -18.00 15.34 27.24
N PRO A 431 -16.80 15.95 27.31
CA PRO A 431 -16.66 17.39 27.48
C PRO A 431 -17.37 18.17 26.36
N ASP A 432 -17.93 19.34 26.69
CA ASP A 432 -18.83 20.10 25.80
C ASP A 432 -18.24 20.48 24.44
N ASP A 433 -16.93 20.70 24.38
CA ASP A 433 -16.21 21.05 23.15
C ASP A 433 -15.85 19.82 22.30
N TYR A 434 -16.11 18.60 22.77
CA TYR A 434 -15.71 17.34 22.13
C TYR A 434 -16.90 16.49 21.69
N THR A 435 -16.74 15.76 20.58
CA THR A 435 -17.71 14.77 20.09
C THR A 435 -17.14 13.36 20.16
N LEU A 436 -17.90 12.43 20.75
CA LEU A 436 -17.62 11.00 20.65
C LEU A 436 -18.21 10.45 19.34
N LYS A 437 -17.33 10.11 18.39
CA LYS A 437 -17.70 9.48 17.12
C LYS A 437 -17.54 7.98 17.22
N GLY A 438 -18.67 7.27 17.20
CA GLY A 438 -18.68 5.82 17.26
C GLY A 438 -18.25 5.14 15.97
N ASN A 439 -18.33 5.82 14.81
CA ASN A 439 -18.06 5.26 13.48
C ASN A 439 -18.76 3.91 13.20
N GLY A 440 -19.94 3.69 13.79
CA GLY A 440 -20.70 2.44 13.68
C GLY A 440 -20.33 1.38 14.72
N TYR A 441 -19.34 1.60 15.58
CA TYR A 441 -18.97 0.69 16.66
C TYR A 441 -19.87 0.84 17.89
N ASN A 442 -19.95 -0.26 18.64
CA ASN A 442 -20.73 -0.38 19.86
C ASN A 442 -19.90 -0.16 21.13
N VAL A 443 -20.46 0.59 22.08
CA VAL A 443 -19.99 0.68 23.46
C VAL A 443 -20.93 -0.10 24.36
N THR A 444 -20.41 -1.12 25.03
CA THR A 444 -21.15 -1.89 26.03
C THR A 444 -20.98 -1.22 27.40
N LEU A 445 -22.07 -0.90 28.08
CA LEU A 445 -22.11 -0.27 29.41
C LEU A 445 -22.78 -1.20 30.42
N GLY A 446 -22.48 -1.00 31.70
CA GLY A 446 -23.10 -1.71 32.80
C GLY A 446 -24.51 -1.24 33.11
N GLU A 447 -25.17 -1.92 34.04
CA GLU A 447 -26.53 -1.57 34.49
C GLU A 447 -26.56 -0.12 35.02
N ASN A 448 -27.40 0.74 34.40
CA ASN A 448 -27.50 2.19 34.63
C ASN A 448 -26.33 3.07 34.11
N GLY A 449 -25.35 2.46 33.42
CA GLY A 449 -24.32 3.21 32.69
C GLY A 449 -24.94 4.03 31.56
N SER A 450 -24.42 5.23 31.34
CA SER A 450 -24.85 6.11 30.24
C SER A 450 -23.69 6.97 29.76
N ILE A 451 -23.78 7.46 28.52
CA ILE A 451 -22.85 8.46 27.98
C ILE A 451 -23.66 9.74 27.74
N THR A 452 -23.20 10.87 28.25
CA THR A 452 -23.80 12.19 28.07
C THR A 452 -22.83 13.12 27.31
N GLY A 453 -23.35 14.13 26.63
CA GLY A 453 -22.56 15.02 25.77
C GLY A 453 -22.71 14.68 24.27
N GLN A 454 -21.89 15.29 23.42
CA GLN A 454 -22.03 15.18 21.96
C GLN A 454 -21.61 13.80 21.46
N GLN A 455 -22.50 13.13 20.73
CA GLN A 455 -22.34 11.78 20.21
C GLN A 455 -22.76 11.75 18.74
N LYS A 456 -22.04 10.94 17.95
CA LYS A 456 -22.31 10.78 16.53
C LYS A 456 -22.05 9.35 16.07
N ASN A 457 -22.96 8.79 15.28
CA ASN A 457 -22.80 7.48 14.62
C ASN A 457 -22.28 6.38 15.56
N ILE A 458 -22.95 6.14 16.68
CA ILE A 458 -22.51 5.22 17.74
C ILE A 458 -23.65 4.30 18.19
N TYR A 459 -23.31 3.07 18.57
CA TYR A 459 -24.23 2.17 19.26
C TYR A 459 -23.88 2.10 20.75
N ILE A 460 -24.89 2.14 21.61
CA ILE A 460 -24.75 1.92 23.05
C ILE A 460 -25.60 0.72 23.44
N ASN A 461 -24.96 -0.32 23.99
CA ASN A 461 -25.63 -1.58 24.32
C ASN A 461 -26.43 -2.19 23.16
N GLY A 462 -25.94 -2.03 21.93
CA GLY A 462 -26.57 -2.51 20.71
C GLY A 462 -27.68 -1.61 20.15
N GLU A 463 -27.99 -0.48 20.80
CA GLU A 463 -28.98 0.48 20.32
C GLU A 463 -28.30 1.69 19.67
N TYR A 464 -28.72 2.06 18.46
CA TYR A 464 -28.18 3.22 17.75
C TYR A 464 -28.59 4.52 18.44
N VAL A 465 -27.63 5.43 18.63
CA VAL A 465 -27.86 6.76 19.20
C VAL A 465 -27.88 7.78 18.07
N GLU A 466 -29.00 8.49 17.91
CA GLU A 466 -29.13 9.57 16.93
C GLU A 466 -28.13 10.71 17.19
N ASP A 467 -27.55 11.25 16.11
CA ASP A 467 -26.57 12.33 16.15
C ASP A 467 -27.09 13.56 16.92
N SER A 468 -26.39 13.95 17.98
CA SER A 468 -26.71 15.19 18.71
C SER A 468 -26.21 16.40 17.91
N THR A 469 -27.12 17.20 17.34
CA THR A 469 -26.78 18.40 16.57
C THR A 469 -26.46 19.59 17.48
N SER A 470 -25.36 20.30 17.17
CA SER A 470 -24.97 21.53 17.84
C SER A 470 -25.95 22.67 17.50
N SER A 471 -26.84 23.01 18.43
CA SER A 471 -27.64 24.23 18.33
C SER A 471 -26.80 25.44 18.76
N ASN A 472 -25.98 25.96 17.86
CA ASN A 472 -25.35 27.25 18.06
C ASN A 472 -26.37 28.36 17.71
N THR A 473 -27.30 28.66 18.64
CA THR A 473 -28.10 29.89 18.57
C THR A 473 -27.47 30.98 19.42
N GLY A 474 -26.34 31.49 18.92
CA GLY A 474 -25.86 32.82 19.28
C GLY A 474 -26.62 33.85 18.44
N GLY A 475 -27.60 34.52 19.03
CA GLY A 475 -28.35 35.59 18.39
C GLY A 475 -29.15 36.35 19.42
N GLU A 476 -28.59 37.46 19.88
CA GLU A 476 -29.24 38.47 20.71
C GLU A 476 -30.64 38.81 20.17
N ASP A 477 -31.64 38.84 21.05
CA ASP A 477 -32.49 40.02 21.15
C ASP A 477 -33.22 40.02 22.50
N SER A 478 -32.73 40.93 23.36
CA SER A 478 -33.41 41.34 24.58
C SER A 478 -34.38 42.48 24.27
N GLN A 479 -35.67 42.18 24.46
CA GLN A 479 -36.76 43.08 24.88
C GLN A 479 -37.27 44.20 23.93
N PRO A 480 -38.50 44.72 24.16
CA PRO A 480 -39.55 44.32 25.11
C PRO A 480 -40.82 43.74 24.48
#